data_AF-A0A246TVG5-F1
#
_entry.id   AF-A0A246TVG5-F1
#
_cell.length_a   1.000
_cell.length_b   1.000
_cell.length_c   1.000
_cell.angle_alpha   90.00
_cell.angle_beta   90.00
_cell.angle_gamma   90.00
#
_symmetry.space_group_name_H-M   'P 1'
#
loop_
_entity.id
_entity.type
_entity.pdbx_description
1 polymer ?
#
loop_
_entity_poly.entity_id
_entity_poly.type
_entity_poly.pdbx_seq_one_letter_code
_entity_poly.pdbx_strand_id
1 'polypeptide(L)'
;MKLLLSHRQRRWARGAAVLGALCLMQFAAADLAMAQATNQAFAPLQTVVQAVVDFITGPFGRLVAIIAVIGLGFLAFAGRLSWFTAGAVVLGIGLVFGAPAIVDQLISTVGN
;
A
#
# COMPACT_ATOMS: atom_id res chain seq x y z
N MET A 1 28.92 38.75 -43.79
CA MET A 1 27.70 39.48 -43.39
C MET A 1 27.41 39.17 -41.92
N LYS A 2 27.72 40.10 -41.00
CA LYS A 2 27.56 39.89 -39.55
C LYS A 2 26.10 40.11 -39.17
N LEU A 3 25.39 39.05 -38.77
CA LEU A 3 24.04 39.13 -38.20
C LEU A 3 24.09 39.93 -36.89
N LEU A 4 23.71 41.20 -36.97
CA LEU A 4 23.50 42.08 -35.83
C LEU A 4 22.21 41.66 -35.09
N LEU A 5 22.32 40.64 -34.24
CA LEU A 5 21.25 40.27 -33.32
C LEU A 5 21.17 41.29 -32.18
N SER A 6 20.13 42.12 -32.22
CA SER A 6 19.83 43.17 -31.25
C SER A 6 19.73 42.60 -29.82
N HIS A 7 20.11 43.40 -28.81
CA HIS A 7 19.98 43.05 -27.38
C HIS A 7 18.56 42.62 -26.98
N ARG A 8 17.55 43.09 -27.73
CA ARG A 8 16.15 42.76 -27.55
C ARG A 8 15.84 41.34 -28.04
N GLN A 9 16.34 40.92 -29.21
CA GLN A 9 16.15 39.57 -29.74
C GLN A 9 16.71 38.45 -28.84
N ARG A 10 17.80 38.67 -28.10
CA ARG A 10 18.33 37.66 -27.16
C ARG A 10 17.41 37.39 -25.97
N ARG A 11 16.63 38.39 -25.53
CA ARG A 11 15.68 38.21 -24.41
C ARG A 11 14.45 37.42 -24.87
N TRP A 12 13.99 37.65 -26.10
CA TRP A 12 12.85 36.93 -26.69
C TRP A 12 13.20 35.50 -27.10
N ALA A 13 14.41 35.28 -27.65
CA ALA A 13 14.89 33.94 -27.98
C ALA A 13 15.06 33.05 -26.74
N ARG A 14 15.51 33.62 -25.60
CA ARG A 14 15.58 32.92 -24.32
C ARG A 14 14.20 32.57 -23.78
N GLY A 15 13.23 33.48 -23.89
CA GLY A 15 11.83 33.21 -23.50
C GLY A 15 11.20 32.07 -24.31
N ALA A 16 11.41 32.08 -25.63
CA ALA A 16 10.93 31.01 -26.52
C ALA A 16 11.61 29.66 -26.22
N ALA A 17 12.90 29.64 -25.91
CA ALA A 17 13.62 28.43 -25.55
C ALA A 17 13.15 27.84 -24.21
N VAL A 18 12.87 28.67 -23.20
CA VAL A 18 12.34 28.21 -21.89
C VAL A 18 10.94 27.63 -22.04
N LEU A 19 10.06 28.28 -22.80
CA LEU A 19 8.71 27.76 -23.08
C LEU A 19 8.75 26.46 -23.89
N GLY A 20 9.65 26.37 -24.88
CA GLY A 20 9.86 25.13 -25.65
C GLY A 20 10.37 23.98 -24.77
N ALA A 21 11.30 24.25 -23.86
CA ALA A 21 11.80 23.26 -22.91
C ALA A 21 10.72 22.80 -21.92
N LEU A 22 9.86 23.70 -21.45
CA LEU A 22 8.70 23.38 -20.61
C LEU A 22 7.70 22.49 -21.34
N CYS A 23 7.38 22.79 -22.60
CA CYS A 23 6.51 21.93 -23.42
C CYS A 23 7.11 20.52 -23.59
N LEU A 24 8.41 20.41 -23.85
CA LEU A 24 9.08 19.11 -23.97
C LEU A 24 9.07 18.32 -22.66
N MET A 25 9.24 18.99 -21.51
CA MET A 25 9.08 18.35 -20.20
C MET A 25 7.65 17.84 -19.97
N GLN A 26 6.63 18.60 -20.37
CA GLN A 26 5.23 18.20 -20.22
C GLN A 26 4.88 16.98 -21.09
N PHE A 27 5.42 16.88 -22.31
CA PHE A 27 5.21 15.71 -23.17
C PHE A 27 5.91 14.45 -22.63
N ALA A 28 7.12 14.58 -22.06
CA ALA A 28 7.80 13.45 -21.42
C ALA A 28 7.11 12.97 -20.13
N ALA A 29 6.50 13.88 -19.38
CA ALA A 29 5.73 13.55 -18.18
C ALA A 29 4.33 12.96 -18.48
N ALA A 30 3.80 13.15 -19.69
CA ALA A 30 2.48 12.65 -20.08
C ALA A 30 2.42 11.11 -20.14
N ASP A 31 3.52 10.45 -20.52
CA ASP A 31 3.63 8.99 -20.56
C ASP A 31 3.61 8.39 -19.13
N LEU A 32 4.36 9.01 -18.20
CA LEU A 32 4.33 8.66 -16.78
C LEU A 32 2.95 8.90 -16.15
N ALA A 33 2.26 9.99 -16.53
CA ALA A 33 0.92 10.29 -16.04
C ALA A 33 -0.14 9.29 -16.55
N MET A 34 0.00 8.77 -17.77
CA MET A 34 -0.87 7.72 -18.31
C MET A 34 -0.64 6.36 -17.62
N ALA A 35 0.60 6.01 -17.30
CA ALA A 35 0.90 4.82 -16.49
C ALA A 35 0.37 4.96 -15.04
N GLN A 36 0.44 6.16 -14.47
CA GLN A 36 -0.14 6.45 -13.16
C GLN A 36 -1.67 6.39 -13.17
N ALA A 37 -2.34 6.82 -14.25
CA ALA A 37 -3.79 6.84 -14.34
C ALA A 37 -4.44 5.46 -14.16
N THR A 38 -3.79 4.39 -14.64
CA THR A 38 -4.26 3.00 -14.47
C THR A 38 -4.11 2.52 -13.02
N ASN A 39 -3.01 2.90 -12.33
CA ASN A 39 -2.81 2.60 -10.91
C ASN A 39 -3.72 3.44 -9.99
N GLN A 40 -4.11 4.64 -10.41
CA GLN A 40 -5.02 5.51 -9.64
C GLN A 40 -6.48 5.02 -9.63
N ALA A 41 -6.90 4.21 -10.62
CA ALA A 41 -8.26 3.65 -10.64
C ALA A 41 -8.46 2.58 -9.55
N PHE A 42 -7.41 1.83 -9.21
CA PHE A 42 -7.44 0.79 -8.17
C PHE A 42 -6.85 1.25 -6.83
N ALA A 43 -6.16 2.39 -6.79
CA ALA A 43 -5.62 2.96 -5.56
C ALA A 43 -6.67 3.14 -4.44
N PRO A 44 -7.91 3.60 -4.71
CA PRO A 44 -8.95 3.70 -3.67
C PRO A 44 -9.36 2.32 -3.15
N LEU A 45 -9.50 1.32 -4.03
CA LEU A 45 -9.88 -0.04 -3.63
C LEU A 45 -8.79 -0.70 -2.80
N GLN A 46 -7.52 -0.57 -3.20
CA GLN A 46 -6.38 -1.06 -2.42
C GLN A 46 -6.35 -0.40 -1.03
N THR A 47 -6.54 0.92 -0.96
CA THR A 47 -6.59 1.66 0.31
C THR A 47 -7.71 1.18 1.21
N VAL A 48 -8.91 0.92 0.66
CA VAL A 48 -10.05 0.42 1.44
C VAL A 48 -9.78 -0.99 1.98
N VAL A 49 -9.24 -1.90 1.16
CA VAL A 49 -8.93 -3.26 1.61
C VAL A 49 -7.81 -3.27 2.64
N GLN A 50 -6.78 -2.43 2.47
CA GLN A 50 -5.72 -2.26 3.46
C GLN A 50 -6.27 -1.73 4.79
N ALA A 51 -7.14 -0.72 4.76
CA ALA A 51 -7.78 -0.20 5.97
C ALA A 51 -8.59 -1.29 6.71
N VAL A 52 -9.24 -2.20 5.99
CA VAL A 52 -9.95 -3.35 6.60
C VAL A 52 -8.97 -4.33 7.23
N VAL A 53 -7.87 -4.67 6.55
CA VAL A 53 -6.83 -5.55 7.10
C VAL A 53 -6.19 -4.92 8.34
N ASP A 54 -5.86 -3.64 8.30
CA ASP A 54 -5.27 -2.90 9.42
C ASP A 54 -6.25 -2.78 10.60
N PHE A 55 -7.54 -2.64 10.33
CA PHE A 55 -8.56 -2.66 11.37
C PHE A 55 -8.66 -4.04 12.06
N ILE A 56 -8.64 -5.13 11.28
CA ILE A 56 -8.72 -6.49 11.80
C ILE A 56 -7.43 -6.89 12.53
N THR A 57 -6.26 -6.61 11.96
CA THR A 57 -4.96 -6.98 12.56
C THR A 57 -4.48 -6.00 13.62
N GLY A 58 -5.08 -4.81 13.70
CA GLY A 58 -4.77 -3.76 14.64
C GLY A 58 -5.38 -3.92 16.04
N PRO A 59 -5.51 -2.81 16.80
CA PRO A 59 -5.96 -2.84 18.19
C PRO A 59 -7.35 -3.47 18.38
N PHE A 60 -8.25 -3.30 17.42
CA PHE A 60 -9.60 -3.85 17.49
C PHE A 60 -9.60 -5.38 17.48
N GLY A 61 -8.98 -6.01 16.48
CA GLY A 61 -8.94 -7.48 16.45
C GLY A 61 -8.14 -8.07 17.61
N ARG A 62 -7.14 -7.35 18.14
CA ARG A 62 -6.47 -7.75 19.39
C ARG A 62 -7.45 -7.87 20.55
N LEU A 63 -8.37 -6.92 20.71
CA LEU A 63 -9.40 -7.00 21.76
C LEU A 63 -10.31 -8.22 21.56
N VAL A 64 -10.70 -8.51 20.31
CA VAL A 64 -11.51 -9.69 19.99
C VAL A 64 -10.75 -10.99 20.33
N ALA A 65 -9.47 -11.08 20.00
CA ALA A 65 -8.63 -12.22 20.33
C ALA A 65 -8.49 -12.41 21.85
N ILE A 66 -8.34 -11.33 22.61
CA ILE A 66 -8.31 -11.38 24.08
C ILE A 66 -9.63 -11.94 24.62
N ILE A 67 -10.78 -11.52 24.09
CA ILE A 67 -12.08 -12.05 24.51
C ILE A 67 -12.18 -13.56 24.23
N ALA A 68 -11.71 -14.03 23.07
CA ALA A 68 -11.68 -15.45 22.75
C ALA A 68 -10.81 -16.26 23.74
N VAL A 69 -9.64 -15.73 24.13
CA VAL A 69 -8.76 -16.36 25.12
C VAL A 69 -9.40 -16.38 26.51
N ILE A 70 -10.09 -15.30 26.90
CA ILE A 70 -10.84 -15.25 28.17
C ILE A 70 -11.92 -16.34 28.21
N GLY A 71 -12.70 -16.49 27.13
CA GLY A 71 -13.69 -17.55 27.00
C GLY A 71 -13.07 -18.95 27.14
N LEU A 72 -11.89 -19.16 26.55
CA LEU A 72 -11.15 -20.41 26.70
C LEU A 72 -10.71 -20.66 28.15
N GLY A 73 -10.33 -19.61 28.89
CA GLY A 73 -10.03 -19.68 30.32
C GLY A 73 -11.21 -20.16 31.16
N PHE A 74 -12.42 -19.67 30.89
CA PHE A 74 -13.63 -20.18 31.56
C PHE A 74 -13.92 -21.64 31.20
N LEU A 75 -13.69 -22.03 29.95
CA LEU A 75 -13.89 -23.41 29.50
C LEU A 75 -12.86 -24.38 30.12
N ALA A 76 -11.66 -23.89 30.43
CA ALA A 76 -10.64 -24.57 31.22
C ALA A 76 -11.12 -24.83 32.65
N PHE A 77 -11.69 -23.83 33.31
CA PHE A 77 -12.22 -24.00 34.68
C PHE A 77 -13.45 -24.93 34.73
N ALA A 78 -14.24 -25.00 33.67
CA ALA A 78 -15.33 -25.98 33.57
C ALA A 78 -14.83 -27.44 33.45
N GLY A 79 -13.53 -27.68 33.33
CA GLY A 79 -12.95 -29.02 33.15
C GLY A 79 -13.27 -29.64 31.78
N ARG A 80 -13.82 -28.86 30.84
CA ARG A 80 -14.25 -29.32 29.51
C ARG A 80 -13.33 -28.88 28.38
N LEU A 81 -12.13 -28.39 28.72
CA LEU A 81 -11.16 -27.94 27.73
C LEU A 81 -10.50 -29.12 27.04
N SER A 82 -10.80 -29.28 25.76
CA SER A 82 -10.06 -30.21 24.92
C SER A 82 -8.77 -29.55 24.42
N TRP A 83 -7.71 -30.34 24.31
CA TRP A 83 -6.46 -29.92 23.66
C TRP A 83 -6.69 -29.41 22.23
N PHE A 84 -7.66 -30.02 21.53
CA PHE A 84 -8.03 -29.62 20.18
C PHE A 84 -8.65 -28.21 20.14
N THR A 85 -9.52 -27.89 21.08
CA THR A 85 -10.15 -26.56 21.20
C THR A 85 -9.12 -25.49 21.56
N ALA A 86 -8.22 -25.79 22.51
CA ALA A 86 -7.14 -24.89 22.88
C ALA A 86 -6.19 -24.63 21.70
N GLY A 87 -5.75 -25.69 21.03
CA GLY A 87 -4.89 -25.60 19.85
C GLY A 87 -5.54 -24.83 18.71
N ALA A 88 -6.82 -25.08 18.42
CA ALA A 88 -7.54 -24.38 17.35
C ALA A 88 -7.63 -22.87 17.58
N VAL A 89 -7.89 -22.42 18.81
CA VAL A 89 -7.98 -20.99 19.13
C VAL A 89 -6.60 -20.32 19.04
N VAL A 90 -5.57 -20.94 19.61
CA VAL A 90 -4.19 -20.39 19.55
C VAL A 90 -3.69 -20.33 18.11
N LEU A 91 -3.90 -21.39 17.34
CA LEU A 91 -3.54 -21.45 15.93
C LEU A 91 -4.31 -20.42 15.11
N GLY A 92 -5.62 -20.28 15.33
CA GLY A 92 -6.46 -19.29 14.66
C GLY A 92 -5.98 -17.86 14.92
N ILE A 93 -5.66 -17.51 16.17
CA ILE A 93 -5.09 -16.22 16.53
C ILE A 93 -3.74 -16.01 15.81
N GLY A 94 -2.85 -17.00 15.86
CA GLY A 94 -1.55 -16.95 15.18
C GLY A 94 -1.68 -16.72 13.67
N LEU A 95 -2.66 -17.36 13.03
CA LEU A 95 -2.91 -17.18 11.60
C LEU A 95 -3.49 -15.80 11.27
N VAL A 96 -4.43 -15.28 12.08
CA VAL A 96 -5.04 -13.96 11.83
C VAL A 96 -4.00 -12.83 11.93
N PHE A 97 -3.15 -12.84 12.97
CA PHE A 97 -2.13 -11.80 13.16
C PHE A 97 -0.85 -12.05 12.35
N GLY A 98 -0.55 -13.31 12.02
CA GLY A 98 0.61 -13.70 11.22
C GLY A 98 0.37 -13.67 9.71
N ALA A 99 -0.89 -13.54 9.26
CA ALA A 99 -1.26 -13.57 7.84
C ALA A 99 -0.44 -12.62 6.95
N PRO A 100 -0.20 -11.34 7.32
CA PRO A 100 0.57 -10.44 6.46
C PRO A 100 1.97 -10.97 6.17
N ALA A 101 2.71 -11.36 7.21
CA ALA A 101 4.06 -11.90 7.06
C ALA A 101 4.09 -13.21 6.25
N ILE A 102 3.11 -14.10 6.42
CA ILE A 102 3.04 -15.35 5.66
C ILE A 102 2.83 -15.05 4.18
N VAL A 103 1.85 -14.19 3.86
CA VAL A 103 1.52 -13.85 2.47
C VAL A 103 2.68 -13.11 1.81
N ASP A 104 3.33 -12.17 2.51
CA ASP A 104 4.47 -11.41 2.00
C ASP A 104 5.65 -12.34 1.65
N GLN A 105 5.95 -13.34 2.50
CA GLN A 105 7.02 -14.32 2.24
C GLN A 105 6.70 -15.24 1.06
N LEU A 106 5.42 -15.61 0.87
CA LEU A 106 5.00 -16.40 -0.28
C LEU A 106 5.12 -15.59 -1.58
N ILE A 107 4.71 -14.31 -1.57
CA ILE A 107 4.88 -13.42 -2.71
C ILE A 107 6.37 -13.24 -3.04
N SER A 108 7.24 -13.04 -2.04
CA SER A 108 8.67 -12.89 -2.29
C SER A 108 9.34 -14.16 -2.83
N THR A 109 8.80 -15.33 -2.48
CA THR A 109 9.36 -16.63 -2.90
C THR A 109 8.86 -17.05 -4.29
N VAL A 110 7.62 -16.74 -4.64
CA VAL A 110 7.00 -17.11 -5.93
C VAL A 110 7.16 -16.02 -6.99
N GLY A 111 7.33 -14.76 -6.58
CA GLY A 111 7.51 -13.61 -7.47
C GLY A 111 8.91 -13.46 -8.09
N ASN A 112 9.77 -14.48 -7.94
CA ASN A 112 11.13 -14.57 -8.47
C ASN A 112 11.27 -15.80 -9.37
#